data_AF-A0A7L3NSJ7-F1
#
_entry.id   AF-A0A7L3NSJ7-F1
#
_cell.length_a   1.000
_cell.length_b   1.000
_cell.length_c   1.000
_cell.angle_alpha   90.00
_cell.angle_beta   90.00
_cell.angle_gamma   90.00
#
_symmetry.space_group_name_H-M   'P 1'
#
loop_
_entity.id
_entity.type
_entity.pdbx_description
1 polymer ?
#
loop_
_entity_poly.entity_id
_entity_poly.type
_entity_poly.pdbx_seq_one_letter_code
_entity_poly.pdbx_strand_id
1 'polypeptide(L)'
;LLQQMWNQEKEHLKKFNELMVAYRVRPTVLLPLWNVAGFVLGAGSALLGKKGAMACTVAVEESISSHYNTQIRTLMEEDPEKYKELLQVIKKFRDDELEHHDIGLKHDAEEAPVYSVLKKAIQLGCKGAIFLSERI
;
A
#
# COMPACT_ATOMS: atom_id res chain seq x y z
N LEU A 1 -13.87 -2.24 12.14
CA LEU A 1 -12.80 -1.41 11.55
C LEU A 1 -11.55 -2.19 11.19
N LEU A 2 -10.59 -2.45 12.09
CA LEU A 2 -9.33 -3.13 11.74
C LEU A 2 -9.55 -4.49 11.04
N GLN A 3 -10.53 -5.28 11.49
CA GLN A 3 -10.89 -6.54 10.84
C GLN A 3 -11.40 -6.36 9.40
N GLN A 4 -12.08 -5.24 9.11
CA GLN A 4 -12.57 -4.94 7.76
C GLN A 4 -11.41 -4.53 6.84
N MET A 5 -10.54 -3.62 7.30
CA MET A 5 -9.32 -3.23 6.57
C MET A 5 -8.48 -4.47 6.26
N TRP A 6 -8.26 -5.34 7.26
CA TRP A 6 -7.54 -6.59 7.07
C TRP A 6 -8.18 -7.54 6.05
N ASN A 7 -9.52 -7.58 5.99
CA ASN A 7 -10.21 -8.39 4.99
C ASN A 7 -10.06 -7.78 3.59
N GLN A 8 -10.10 -6.44 3.46
CA GLN A 8 -9.80 -5.74 2.20
C GLN A 8 -8.37 -6.05 1.72
N GLU A 9 -7.37 -5.93 2.59
CA GLU A 9 -5.97 -6.26 2.25
C GLU A 9 -5.80 -7.71 1.75
N LYS A 10 -6.51 -8.65 2.37
CA LYS A 10 -6.51 -10.06 1.92
C LYS A 10 -7.13 -10.21 0.54
N GLU A 11 -8.21 -9.50 0.26
CA GLU A 11 -8.82 -9.48 -1.07
C GLU A 11 -7.89 -8.86 -2.11
N HIS A 12 -7.20 -7.76 -1.76
CA HIS A 12 -6.21 -7.12 -2.62
C HIS A 12 -5.08 -8.07 -2.97
N LEU A 13 -4.45 -8.67 -1.95
CA LEU A 13 -3.37 -9.64 -2.12
C LEU A 13 -3.81 -10.84 -2.97
N LYS A 14 -5.00 -11.40 -2.68
CA LYS A 14 -5.56 -12.50 -3.46
C LYS A 14 -5.72 -12.11 -4.93
N LYS A 15 -6.31 -10.93 -5.20
CA LYS A 15 -6.55 -10.47 -6.56
C LYS A 15 -5.24 -10.23 -7.31
N PHE A 16 -4.24 -9.61 -6.69
CA PHE A 16 -2.94 -9.43 -7.34
C PHE A 16 -2.23 -10.76 -7.62
N ASN A 17 -2.33 -11.76 -6.74
CA ASN A 17 -1.81 -13.10 -7.02
C ASN A 17 -2.48 -13.73 -8.25
N GLU A 18 -3.80 -13.62 -8.38
CA GLU A 18 -4.54 -14.07 -9.56
C GLU A 18 -4.07 -13.34 -10.83
N LEU A 19 -3.92 -12.01 -10.76
CA LEU A 19 -3.50 -11.18 -11.90
C LEU A 19 -2.05 -11.49 -12.30
N MET A 20 -1.13 -11.69 -11.35
CA MET A 20 0.26 -12.08 -11.66
C MET A 20 0.31 -13.38 -12.46
N VAL A 21 -0.49 -14.37 -12.09
CA VAL A 21 -0.58 -15.64 -12.84
C VAL A 21 -1.22 -15.42 -14.22
N ALA A 22 -2.33 -14.67 -14.28
CA ALA A 22 -3.05 -14.41 -15.54
C ALA A 22 -2.18 -13.68 -16.57
N TYR A 23 -1.42 -12.68 -16.13
CA TYR A 23 -0.51 -11.90 -16.99
C TYR A 23 0.89 -12.50 -17.11
N ARG A 24 1.15 -13.66 -16.48
CA ARG A 24 2.46 -14.33 -16.46
C ARG A 24 3.59 -13.41 -15.98
N VAL A 25 3.29 -12.56 -15.00
CA VAL A 25 4.24 -11.66 -14.37
C VAL A 25 4.96 -12.42 -13.26
N ARG A 26 6.29 -12.35 -13.26
CA ARG A 26 7.10 -12.88 -12.17
C ARG A 26 7.13 -11.87 -11.01
N PRO A 27 6.86 -12.28 -9.77
CA PRO A 27 7.03 -11.39 -8.62
C PRO A 27 8.50 -11.02 -8.42
N THR A 28 8.73 -9.86 -7.78
CA THR A 28 10.08 -9.43 -7.40
C THR A 28 10.79 -10.50 -6.57
N VAL A 29 12.08 -10.72 -6.82
CA VAL A 29 12.90 -11.63 -6.00
C VAL A 29 13.09 -11.13 -4.56
N LEU A 30 12.81 -9.83 -4.32
CA LEU A 30 12.90 -9.20 -3.01
C LEU A 30 11.66 -9.46 -2.14
N LEU A 31 10.65 -10.16 -2.64
CA LEU A 31 9.39 -10.41 -1.91
C LEU A 31 9.60 -10.99 -0.49
N PRO A 32 10.49 -11.98 -0.26
CA PRO A 32 10.74 -12.48 1.10
C PRO A 32 11.30 -11.41 2.04
N LEU A 33 12.16 -10.52 1.53
CA LEU A 33 12.71 -9.41 2.30
C LEU A 33 11.61 -8.40 2.68
N TRP A 34 10.74 -8.05 1.72
CA TRP A 34 9.65 -7.11 1.97
C TRP A 34 8.58 -7.65 2.90
N ASN A 35 8.31 -8.95 2.89
CA ASN A 35 7.43 -9.59 3.88
C ASN A 35 7.94 -9.41 5.31
N VAL A 36 9.25 -9.61 5.52
CA VAL A 36 9.88 -9.41 6.84
C VAL A 36 9.87 -7.93 7.21
N ALA A 37 10.24 -7.04 6.28
CA ALA A 37 10.28 -5.60 6.53
C ALA A 37 8.89 -5.04 6.88
N GLY A 38 7.85 -5.43 6.14
CA GLY A 38 6.47 -5.04 6.40
C GLY A 38 5.96 -5.51 7.76
N PHE A 39 6.26 -6.76 8.14
CA PHE A 39 5.92 -7.27 9.47
C PHE A 39 6.63 -6.49 10.59
N VAL A 40 7.93 -6.25 10.46
CA VAL A 40 8.71 -5.49 11.46
C VAL A 40 8.19 -4.07 11.59
N LEU A 41 7.85 -3.42 10.48
CA LEU A 41 7.28 -2.07 10.48
C LEU A 41 5.91 -2.03 11.18
N GLY A 42 5.02 -2.97 10.85
CA GLY A 42 3.70 -3.09 11.47
C GLY A 42 3.78 -3.40 12.96
N ALA A 43 4.58 -4.39 13.35
CA ALA A 43 4.78 -4.74 14.76
C ALA A 43 5.46 -3.60 15.54
N GLY A 44 6.49 -2.98 14.97
CA GLY A 44 7.21 -1.87 15.60
C GLY A 44 6.34 -0.65 15.83
N SER A 45 5.51 -0.27 14.84
CA SER A 45 4.56 0.83 14.98
C SER A 45 3.43 0.51 15.97
N ALA A 46 2.97 -0.74 16.04
CA ALA A 46 1.99 -1.18 17.04
C ALA A 46 2.52 -1.10 18.49
N LEU A 47 3.83 -1.32 18.71
CA LEU A 47 4.47 -1.14 20.02
C LEU A 47 4.46 0.33 20.49
N LEU A 48 4.35 1.29 19.57
CA LEU A 48 4.16 2.72 19.88
C LEU A 48 2.68 3.03 20.22
N GLY A 49 1.83 2.02 20.30
CA GLY A 49 0.42 2.12 20.62
C GLY A 49 -0.47 2.42 19.41
N LYS A 50 -1.77 2.62 19.68
CA LYS A 50 -2.79 2.82 18.64
C LYS A 50 -2.44 3.94 17.66
N LYS A 51 -1.98 5.09 18.17
CA LYS A 51 -1.62 6.25 17.35
C LYS A 51 -0.42 5.97 16.46
N GLY A 52 0.59 5.26 16.97
CA GLY A 52 1.75 4.83 16.18
C GLY A 52 1.38 3.87 15.05
N ALA A 53 0.50 2.90 15.34
CA ALA A 53 -0.03 2.01 14.31
C ALA A 53 -0.81 2.79 13.22
N MET A 54 -1.69 3.71 13.62
CA MET A 54 -2.45 4.52 12.67
C MET A 54 -1.55 5.48 11.87
N ALA A 55 -0.50 6.04 12.48
CA ALA A 55 0.51 6.83 11.77
C ALA A 55 1.26 6.02 10.71
N CYS A 56 1.57 4.75 11.01
CA CYS A 56 2.14 3.84 10.03
C CYS A 56 1.17 3.57 8.88
N THR A 57 -0.09 3.24 9.18
CA THR A 57 -1.15 3.04 8.18
C THR A 57 -1.28 4.25 7.27
N VAL A 58 -1.43 5.46 7.82
CA VAL A 58 -1.51 6.71 7.03
C VAL A 58 -0.31 6.88 6.10
N ALA A 59 0.91 6.63 6.60
CA ALA A 59 2.13 6.79 5.82
C ALA A 59 2.26 5.77 4.67
N VAL A 60 1.88 4.51 4.92
CA VAL A 60 1.88 3.44 3.93
C VAL A 60 0.79 3.69 2.90
N GLU A 61 -0.46 3.91 3.32
CA GLU A 61 -1.59 4.02 2.39
C GLU A 61 -1.51 5.26 1.51
N GLU A 62 -0.96 6.36 2.00
CA GLU A 62 -0.67 7.52 1.15
C GLU A 62 0.36 7.17 0.06
N SER A 63 1.38 6.37 0.39
CA SER A 63 2.41 5.93 -0.56
C SER A 63 1.85 4.96 -1.59
N ILE A 64 1.04 3.98 -1.16
CA ILE A 64 0.40 3.00 -2.03
C ILE A 64 -0.63 3.67 -2.93
N SER A 65 -1.48 4.54 -2.38
CA SER A 65 -2.45 5.33 -3.15
C SER A 65 -1.78 6.18 -4.23
N SER A 66 -0.65 6.82 -3.90
CA SER A 66 0.15 7.59 -4.86
C SER A 66 0.70 6.71 -5.98
N HIS A 67 1.16 5.50 -5.63
CA HIS A 67 1.63 4.52 -6.60
C HIS A 67 0.52 4.03 -7.52
N TYR A 68 -0.65 3.65 -6.99
CA TYR A 68 -1.81 3.28 -7.79
C TYR A 68 -2.27 4.40 -8.72
N ASN A 69 -2.27 5.66 -8.28
CA ASN A 69 -2.56 6.79 -9.16
C ASN A 69 -1.57 6.90 -10.32
N THR A 70 -0.29 6.62 -10.08
CA THR A 70 0.73 6.59 -11.14
C THR A 70 0.45 5.45 -12.13
N GLN A 71 0.16 4.24 -11.63
CA GLN A 71 -0.21 3.09 -12.48
C GLN A 71 -1.46 3.38 -13.32
N ILE A 72 -2.50 3.95 -12.73
CA ILE A 72 -3.73 4.33 -13.44
C ILE A 72 -3.42 5.29 -14.58
N ARG A 73 -2.63 6.34 -14.31
CA ARG A 73 -2.22 7.30 -15.34
C ARG A 73 -1.47 6.61 -16.48
N THR A 74 -0.47 5.80 -16.15
CA THR A 74 0.34 5.08 -17.15
C THR A 74 -0.53 4.17 -18.02
N LEU A 75 -1.42 3.37 -17.42
CA LEU A 75 -2.30 2.47 -18.16
C LEU A 75 -3.34 3.21 -19.02
N MET A 76 -3.82 4.37 -18.54
CA MET A 76 -4.72 5.23 -19.32
C MET A 76 -4.03 5.89 -20.52
N GLU A 77 -2.76 6.25 -20.39
CA GLU A 77 -1.95 6.83 -21.48
C GLU A 77 -1.53 5.78 -22.51
N GLU A 78 -1.33 4.52 -22.10
CA GLU A 78 -0.90 3.44 -22.99
C GLU A 78 -2.05 2.89 -23.85
N ASP A 79 -3.08 2.32 -23.22
CA ASP A 79 -4.27 1.82 -23.93
C ASP A 79 -5.42 1.55 -22.91
N PRO A 80 -6.34 2.51 -22.71
CA PRO A 80 -7.35 2.40 -21.67
C PRO A 80 -8.38 1.30 -21.93
N GLU A 81 -8.64 0.92 -23.19
CA GLU A 81 -9.62 -0.14 -23.48
C GLU A 81 -8.98 -1.52 -23.27
N LYS A 82 -7.71 -1.70 -23.67
CA LYS A 82 -6.95 -2.93 -23.40
C LYS A 82 -6.82 -3.21 -21.90
N TYR A 83 -6.59 -2.18 -21.09
CA TYR A 83 -6.35 -2.32 -19.64
C TYR A 83 -7.57 -2.06 -18.78
N LYS A 84 -8.77 -1.99 -19.36
CA LYS A 84 -10.01 -1.61 -18.67
C LYS A 84 -10.28 -2.37 -17.37
N GLU A 85 -10.14 -3.70 -17.39
CA GLU A 85 -10.35 -4.53 -16.19
C GLU A 85 -9.32 -4.26 -15.10
N LEU A 86 -8.04 -4.15 -15.48
CA LEU A 86 -6.95 -3.84 -14.55
C LEU A 86 -7.11 -2.44 -13.95
N LEU A 87 -7.50 -1.46 -14.77
CA LEU A 87 -7.80 -0.11 -14.35
C LEU A 87 -8.94 -0.07 -13.32
N GLN A 88 -10.00 -0.87 -13.50
CA GLN A 88 -11.08 -0.96 -12.52
C GLN A 88 -10.60 -1.53 -11.18
N VAL A 89 -9.78 -2.58 -11.22
CA VAL A 89 -9.20 -3.19 -10.01
C VAL A 89 -8.32 -2.19 -9.26
N ILE A 90 -7.38 -1.54 -9.95
CA ILE A 90 -6.44 -0.60 -9.32
C ILE A 90 -7.20 0.64 -8.78
N LYS A 91 -8.23 1.12 -9.48
CA LYS A 91 -9.08 2.21 -8.99
C LYS A 91 -9.81 1.83 -7.71
N LYS A 92 -10.42 0.65 -7.67
CA LYS A 92 -11.09 0.14 -6.46
C LYS A 92 -10.11 0.09 -5.29
N PHE A 93 -8.95 -0.54 -5.48
CA PHE A 93 -7.99 -0.71 -4.39
C PHE A 93 -7.44 0.63 -3.92
N ARG A 94 -7.11 1.56 -4.82
CA ARG A 94 -6.77 2.93 -4.45
C ARG A 94 -7.84 3.59 -3.59
N ASP A 95 -9.11 3.44 -3.95
CA ASP A 95 -10.20 4.06 -3.19
C ASP A 95 -10.34 3.41 -1.80
N ASP A 96 -10.12 2.10 -1.68
CA ASP A 96 -10.01 1.40 -0.38
C ASP A 96 -8.82 1.96 0.44
N GLU A 97 -7.63 2.14 -0.15
CA GLU A 97 -6.45 2.70 0.53
C GLU A 97 -6.68 4.14 1.03
N LEU A 98 -7.36 4.96 0.23
CA LEU A 98 -7.72 6.32 0.63
C LEU A 98 -8.70 6.30 1.80
N GLU A 99 -9.64 5.35 1.84
CA GLU A 99 -10.52 5.16 2.99
C GLU A 99 -9.70 4.76 4.24
N HIS A 100 -8.75 3.84 4.11
CA HIS A 100 -7.87 3.40 5.20
C HIS A 100 -7.00 4.54 5.72
N HIS A 101 -6.45 5.36 4.83
CA HIS A 101 -5.73 6.59 5.16
C HIS A 101 -6.62 7.53 6.00
N ASP A 102 -7.84 7.80 5.55
CA ASP A 102 -8.77 8.70 6.24
C ASP A 102 -9.21 8.15 7.59
N ILE A 103 -9.38 6.83 7.69
CA ILE A 103 -9.62 6.12 8.95
C ILE A 103 -8.44 6.34 9.91
N GLY A 104 -7.21 6.22 9.44
CA GLY A 104 -6.01 6.46 10.22
C GLY A 104 -5.95 7.87 10.77
N LEU A 105 -6.24 8.89 9.94
CA LEU A 105 -6.33 10.29 10.38
C LEU A 105 -7.42 10.51 11.44
N LYS A 106 -8.62 9.93 11.23
CA LYS A 106 -9.74 10.00 12.20
C LYS A 106 -9.45 9.30 13.53
N HIS A 107 -8.41 8.46 13.59
CA HIS A 107 -7.98 7.74 14.79
C HIS A 107 -6.64 8.23 15.34
N ASP A 108 -6.45 9.54 15.28
CA ASP A 108 -5.38 10.28 15.96
C ASP A 108 -3.97 9.90 15.51
N ALA A 109 -3.81 9.50 14.24
CA ALA A 109 -2.49 9.25 13.65
C ALA A 109 -1.54 10.44 13.82
N GLU A 110 -2.04 11.66 13.64
CA GLU A 110 -1.24 12.89 13.72
C GLU A 110 -0.76 13.20 15.14
N GLU A 111 -1.40 12.62 16.15
CA GLU A 111 -1.01 12.75 17.55
C GLU A 111 0.07 11.71 17.96
N ALA A 112 0.54 10.88 17.03
CA ALA A 112 1.64 9.96 17.29
C ALA A 112 2.94 10.73 17.61
N PRO A 113 3.76 10.25 18.57
CA PRO A 113 5.06 10.85 18.84
C PRO A 113 5.91 10.93 17.58
N VAL A 114 6.43 12.12 17.28
CA VAL A 114 7.31 12.36 16.12
C VAL A 114 6.66 11.98 14.77
N TYR A 115 5.33 12.10 14.68
CA TYR A 115 4.52 11.72 13.51
C TYR A 115 5.12 12.13 12.16
N SER A 116 5.50 13.41 12.00
CA SER A 116 6.01 13.92 10.72
C SER A 116 7.32 13.27 10.28
N VAL A 117 8.21 12.90 11.22
CA VAL A 117 9.46 12.19 10.91
C VAL A 117 9.17 10.74 10.59
N LEU A 118 8.34 10.07 11.41
CA LEU A 118 7.94 8.69 11.19
C LEU A 118 7.27 8.52 9.82
N LYS A 119 6.30 9.39 9.51
CA LYS A 119 5.60 9.42 8.22
C LYS A 119 6.57 9.53 7.05
N LYS A 120 7.46 10.54 7.07
CA LYS A 120 8.43 10.74 5.99
C LYS A 120 9.39 9.54 5.83
N ALA A 121 9.86 8.98 6.94
CA ALA A 121 10.75 7.82 6.92
C ALA A 121 10.07 6.61 6.28
N ILE A 122 8.83 6.30 6.67
CA ILE A 122 8.03 5.22 6.09
C ILE A 122 7.76 5.48 4.61
N GLN A 123 7.33 6.68 4.24
CA GLN A 123 7.07 7.05 2.85
C GLN A 123 8.32 6.89 1.96
N LEU A 124 9.49 7.29 2.45
CA LEU A 124 10.76 7.08 1.74
C LEU A 124 11.07 5.57 1.59
N GLY A 125 10.85 4.79 2.65
CA GLY A 125 10.99 3.34 2.63
C GLY A 125 10.07 2.68 1.60
N CYS A 126 8.77 2.99 1.63
CA CYS A 126 7.79 2.48 0.67
C CYS A 126 8.15 2.84 -0.77
N LYS A 127 8.50 4.10 -1.05
CA LYS A 127 8.92 4.53 -2.38
C LYS A 127 10.18 3.79 -2.85
N GLY A 128 11.15 3.59 -1.97
CA GLY A 128 12.35 2.81 -2.27
C GLY A 128 12.04 1.34 -2.55
N ALA A 129 11.17 0.73 -1.76
CA ALA A 129 10.76 -0.67 -1.93
C ALA A 129 10.03 -0.87 -3.27
N ILE A 130 9.11 0.03 -3.62
CA ILE A 130 8.40 0.03 -4.91
C ILE A 130 9.41 0.16 -6.06
N PHE A 131 10.28 1.18 -6.02
CA PHE A 131 11.27 1.44 -7.06
C PHE A 131 12.19 0.24 -7.33
N LEU A 132 12.64 -0.44 -6.27
CA LEU A 132 13.49 -1.62 -6.39
C LEU A 132 12.71 -2.82 -6.92
N SER A 133 11.48 -3.04 -6.44
CA SER A 133 10.65 -4.19 -6.82
C SER A 133 10.18 -4.14 -8.27
N GLU A 134 10.03 -2.95 -8.85
CA GLU A 134 9.72 -2.78 -10.28
C GLU A 134 10.87 -3.23 -11.19
N ARG A 135 12.09 -3.35 -10.67
CA ARG A 135 13.32 -3.58 -11.47
C ARG A 135 13.93 -4.97 -11.28
N ILE A 136 13.70 -5.60 -10.13
CA ILE A 136 14.38 -6.83 -9.68
C ILE A 136 13.35 -7.86 -9.26
#